data_AF-A0A5E7GB62-F1
#
_entry.id   AF-A0A5E7GB62-F1
#
_cell.length_a   1.000
_cell.length_b   1.000
_cell.length_c   1.000
_cell.angle_alpha   90.00
_cell.angle_beta   90.00
_cell.angle_gamma   90.00
#
_symmetry.space_group_name_H-M   'P 1'
#
loop_
_entity.id
_entity.type
_entity.pdbx_description
1 polymer ?
#
loop_
_entity_poly.entity_id
_entity_poly.type
_entity_poly.pdbx_seq_one_letter_code
_entity_poly.pdbx_strand_id
1 'polypeptide(L)'
;MQINNAGVLSGLKTGSDQQVVSLEKQLGVERTQSNSDPDFDEFYRAFMAWAGGGVEKNEINKFLKEYVNEQGESTFRTAQKQVDALTSVLAKMKESGLEGDELYRDVKASLVSVSATNMFISQFMADVFKPDEDEDSRENADW
;
A
#
# COMPACT_ATOMS: atom_id res chain seq x y z
N MET A 1 46.20 -19.65 65.50
CA MET A 1 45.25 -20.51 64.76
C MET A 1 45.87 -20.81 63.41
N GLN A 2 45.82 -22.08 63.01
CA GLN A 2 46.69 -22.77 62.05
C GLN A 2 46.09 -22.88 60.63
N ILE A 3 46.98 -23.11 59.64
CA ILE A 3 46.91 -23.92 58.39
C ILE A 3 45.97 -23.58 57.21
N ASN A 4 46.62 -23.26 56.06
CA ASN A 4 46.54 -23.82 54.69
C ASN A 4 45.29 -24.61 54.24
N ASN A 5 44.81 -24.35 53.00
CA ASN A 5 44.83 -25.39 51.94
C ASN A 5 44.53 -24.87 50.52
N ALA A 6 45.16 -25.56 49.56
CA ALA A 6 45.17 -25.33 48.13
C ALA A 6 44.23 -26.30 47.38
N GLY A 7 43.96 -25.98 46.10
CA GLY A 7 43.57 -26.93 45.06
C GLY A 7 42.11 -27.40 45.05
N VAL A 8 41.52 -27.91 43.97
CA VAL A 8 41.85 -28.08 42.54
C VAL A 8 40.52 -28.55 41.92
N LEU A 9 40.20 -28.03 40.72
CA LEU A 9 39.43 -28.59 39.59
C LEU A 9 38.31 -29.62 39.85
N SER A 10 37.14 -29.40 39.24
CA SER A 10 36.56 -30.30 38.22
C SER A 10 35.14 -29.90 37.80
N GLY A 11 34.87 -29.96 36.49
CA GLY A 11 33.60 -30.51 36.00
C GLY A 11 32.65 -29.61 35.21
N LEU A 12 32.92 -29.50 33.90
CA LEU A 12 31.97 -29.69 32.78
C LEU A 12 30.52 -29.16 32.91
N LYS A 13 30.14 -28.21 32.03
CA LYS A 13 29.25 -28.50 30.87
C LYS A 13 29.01 -27.27 29.98
N THR A 14 29.45 -27.42 28.74
CA THR A 14 28.78 -27.07 27.47
C THR A 14 27.34 -26.57 27.59
N GLY A 15 27.01 -25.48 26.89
CA GLY A 15 25.62 -25.22 26.51
C GLY A 15 25.29 -23.79 26.14
N SER A 16 25.59 -23.42 24.90
CA SER A 16 24.71 -22.62 24.05
C SER A 16 24.35 -21.21 24.52
N ASP A 17 25.10 -20.24 23.98
CA ASP A 17 24.57 -18.91 23.67
C ASP A 17 23.43 -19.09 22.64
N GLN A 18 22.24 -19.44 23.13
CA GLN A 18 21.03 -19.47 22.33
C GLN A 18 20.65 -18.02 22.05
N GLN A 19 21.20 -17.49 20.96
CA GLN A 19 20.59 -16.40 20.23
C GLN A 19 19.15 -16.84 19.94
N VAL A 20 18.20 -16.37 20.75
CA VAL A 20 16.77 -16.65 20.59
C VAL A 20 16.34 -15.93 19.33
N VAL A 21 16.53 -16.61 18.20
CA VAL A 21 16.02 -16.16 16.92
C VAL A 21 14.51 -16.32 17.00
N SER A 22 13.81 -15.19 17.06
CA SER A 22 12.35 -15.15 17.08
C SER A 22 11.80 -15.95 15.90
N LEU A 23 10.79 -16.82 16.13
CA LEU A 23 10.25 -17.77 15.13
C LEU A 23 9.86 -17.10 13.80
N GLU A 24 9.47 -15.83 13.86
CA GLU A 24 9.19 -14.96 12.72
C GLU A 24 10.37 -14.88 11.72
N LYS A 25 11.62 -14.89 12.21
CA LYS A 25 12.83 -14.88 11.36
C LYS A 25 13.13 -16.25 10.73
N GLN A 26 12.65 -17.35 11.33
CA GLN A 26 12.83 -18.71 10.80
C GLN A 26 11.75 -19.11 9.79
N LEU A 27 10.54 -18.54 9.89
CA LEU A 27 9.43 -18.87 9.01
C LEU A 27 9.49 -18.16 7.66
N GLY A 28 10.52 -17.36 7.38
CA GLY A 28 10.59 -16.56 6.16
C GLY A 28 9.42 -15.58 6.02
N VAL A 29 8.66 -15.37 7.09
CA VAL A 29 7.70 -14.27 7.21
C VAL A 29 8.55 -13.06 7.54
N GLU A 30 9.29 -12.57 6.54
CA GLU A 30 9.51 -11.15 6.42
C GLU A 30 8.11 -10.54 6.56
N ARG A 31 7.74 -10.11 7.77
CA ARG A 31 6.87 -8.95 7.88
C ARG A 31 7.63 -7.94 7.06
N THR A 32 7.19 -7.75 5.82
CA THR A 32 7.71 -6.75 4.90
C THR A 32 7.99 -5.55 5.77
N GLN A 33 9.27 -5.28 6.02
CA GLN A 33 9.64 -4.03 6.64
C GLN A 33 8.93 -3.03 5.76
N SER A 34 7.92 -2.35 6.31
CA SER A 34 7.16 -1.34 5.60
C SER A 34 8.23 -0.46 4.98
N ASN A 35 8.45 -0.61 3.68
CA ASN A 35 9.23 0.33 2.91
C ASN A 35 8.34 1.55 2.94
N SER A 36 8.51 2.33 4.01
CA SER A 36 7.81 3.56 4.26
C SER A 36 8.19 4.45 3.09
N ASP A 37 7.31 4.50 2.11
CA ASP A 37 7.38 5.45 1.01
C ASP A 37 7.13 6.82 1.65
N PRO A 38 8.17 7.66 1.81
CA PRO A 38 8.04 8.91 2.56
C PRO A 38 6.97 9.83 1.97
N ASP A 39 6.82 9.77 0.65
CA ASP A 39 5.85 10.57 -0.10
C ASP A 39 4.43 10.09 0.20
N PHE A 40 4.22 8.77 0.34
CA PHE A 40 2.94 8.22 0.76
C PHE A 40 2.62 8.53 2.22
N ASP A 41 3.60 8.44 3.14
CA ASP A 41 3.37 8.70 4.56
C ASP A 41 2.98 10.17 4.82
N GLU A 42 3.58 11.11 4.06
CA GLU A 42 3.19 12.51 4.07
C GLU A 42 1.75 12.71 3.59
N PHE A 43 1.45 12.15 2.42
CA PHE A 43 0.10 12.17 1.87
C PHE A 43 -0.93 11.57 2.82
N TYR A 44 -0.65 10.40 3.40
CA TYR A 44 -1.54 9.71 4.33
C TYR A 44 -1.81 10.57 5.57
N ARG A 45 -0.78 11.21 6.12
CA ARG A 45 -0.95 12.14 7.25
C ARG A 45 -1.82 13.33 6.86
N ALA A 46 -1.61 13.94 5.70
CA ALA A 46 -2.43 15.04 5.21
C ALA A 46 -3.89 14.59 4.98
N PHE A 47 -4.09 13.42 4.39
CA PHE A 47 -5.39 12.81 4.16
C PHE A 47 -6.14 12.57 5.48
N MET A 48 -5.50 11.94 6.47
CA MET A 48 -6.12 11.66 7.77
C MET A 48 -6.42 12.93 8.56
N ALA A 49 -5.54 13.94 8.49
CA ALA A 49 -5.77 15.24 9.13
C ALA A 49 -6.96 15.98 8.51
N TRP A 50 -7.07 15.97 7.17
CA TRP A 50 -8.22 16.49 6.45
C TRP A 50 -9.50 15.73 6.80
N ALA A 51 -9.42 14.40 6.87
CA ALA A 51 -10.57 13.54 7.11
C ALA A 51 -11.11 13.58 8.55
N GLY A 52 -10.31 14.05 9.51
CA GLY A 52 -10.71 14.16 10.92
C GLY A 52 -11.91 15.09 11.18
N GLY A 53 -12.29 15.93 10.21
CA GLY A 53 -13.48 16.80 10.27
C GLY A 53 -14.81 16.12 9.91
N GLY A 54 -14.78 14.85 9.50
CA GLY A 54 -15.90 14.19 8.82
C GLY A 54 -15.83 14.43 7.31
N VAL A 55 -16.08 13.38 6.54
CA VAL A 55 -15.86 13.39 5.09
C VAL A 55 -17.07 12.82 4.39
N GLU A 56 -17.59 13.53 3.40
CA GLU A 56 -18.51 12.93 2.45
C GLU A 56 -17.75 12.21 1.33
N LYS A 57 -18.33 11.11 0.80
CA LYS A 57 -17.73 10.31 -0.27
C LYS A 57 -17.21 11.13 -1.46
N ASN A 58 -17.96 12.15 -1.90
CA ASN A 58 -17.57 12.96 -3.06
C ASN A 58 -16.36 13.87 -2.77
N GLU A 59 -16.08 14.14 -1.50
CA GLU A 59 -14.98 15.00 -1.10
C GLU A 59 -13.63 14.26 -1.14
N ILE A 60 -13.60 12.94 -1.00
CA ILE A 60 -12.38 12.13 -1.12
C ILE A 60 -11.79 12.28 -2.54
N ASN A 61 -12.63 12.13 -3.56
CA ASN A 61 -12.19 12.26 -4.95
C ASN A 61 -11.76 13.69 -5.28
N LYS A 62 -12.39 14.69 -4.65
CA LYS A 62 -12.02 16.10 -4.79
C LYS A 62 -10.67 16.36 -4.13
N PHE A 63 -10.47 15.89 -2.90
CA PHE A 63 -9.21 15.99 -2.17
C PHE A 63 -8.05 15.44 -3.00
N LEU A 64 -8.19 14.24 -3.58
CA LEU A 64 -7.13 13.65 -4.41
C LEU A 64 -6.77 14.53 -5.63
N LYS A 65 -7.77 15.17 -6.26
CA LYS A 65 -7.53 16.06 -7.41
C LYS A 65 -6.86 17.37 -7.01
N GLU A 66 -7.18 17.88 -5.84
CA GLU A 66 -6.68 19.15 -5.30
C GLU A 66 -5.39 18.98 -4.51
N TYR A 67 -5.02 17.75 -4.13
CA TYR A 67 -3.80 17.47 -3.40
C TYR A 67 -2.58 17.86 -4.23
N VAL A 68 -1.68 18.57 -3.56
CA VAL A 68 -0.39 19.01 -4.08
C VAL A 68 0.67 18.62 -3.05
N ASN A 69 1.73 17.95 -3.48
CA ASN A 69 2.85 17.58 -2.60
C ASN A 69 3.71 18.82 -2.23
N GLU A 70 4.71 18.65 -1.36
CA GLU A 70 5.61 19.74 -0.95
C GLU A 70 6.35 20.38 -2.15
N GLN A 71 6.50 19.66 -3.26
CA GLN A 71 7.14 20.13 -4.49
C GLN A 71 6.19 20.94 -5.39
N GLY A 72 4.91 21.08 -5.04
CA GLY A 72 3.94 21.80 -5.86
C GLY A 72 3.32 20.96 -6.99
N GLU A 73 3.52 19.65 -6.99
CA GLU A 73 3.03 18.74 -8.01
C GLU A 73 1.68 18.12 -7.63
N SER A 74 0.81 18.01 -8.62
CA SER A 74 -0.51 17.38 -8.46
C SER A 74 -0.38 15.89 -8.73
N THR A 75 -0.10 15.13 -7.67
CA THR A 75 0.36 13.73 -7.72
C THR A 75 -0.72 12.75 -8.20
N PHE A 76 -2.00 13.06 -8.00
CA PHE A 76 -3.12 12.14 -8.28
C PHE A 76 -4.08 12.65 -9.36
N ARG A 77 -3.57 13.29 -10.42
CA ARG A 77 -4.41 13.79 -11.52
C ARG A 77 -5.10 12.70 -12.34
N THR A 78 -4.51 11.52 -12.43
CA THR A 78 -5.07 10.42 -13.25
C THR A 78 -5.89 9.46 -12.41
N ALA A 79 -6.89 8.83 -13.04
CA ALA A 79 -7.70 7.82 -12.37
C ALA A 79 -6.84 6.66 -11.85
N GLN A 80 -5.82 6.22 -12.60
CA GLN A 80 -4.87 5.20 -12.13
C GLN A 80 -4.15 5.63 -10.86
N LYS A 81 -3.60 6.85 -10.81
CA LYS A 81 -2.91 7.35 -9.61
C LYS A 81 -3.84 7.47 -8.40
N GLN A 82 -5.10 7.80 -8.62
CA GLN A 82 -6.12 7.83 -7.57
C GLN A 82 -6.46 6.42 -7.05
N VAL A 83 -6.55 5.41 -7.94
CA VAL A 83 -6.71 4.00 -7.55
C VAL A 83 -5.54 3.54 -6.68
N ASP A 84 -4.31 3.83 -7.10
CA ASP A 84 -3.10 3.45 -6.38
C ASP A 84 -3.08 4.08 -4.98
N ALA A 85 -3.34 5.38 -4.88
CA ALA A 85 -3.40 6.12 -3.62
C ALA A 85 -4.45 5.56 -2.66
N LEU A 86 -5.69 5.37 -3.14
CA LEU A 86 -6.79 4.85 -2.31
C LEU A 86 -6.54 3.40 -1.86
N THR A 87 -5.88 2.60 -2.69
CA THR A 87 -5.48 1.24 -2.33
C THR A 87 -4.46 1.25 -1.20
N SER A 88 -3.45 2.11 -1.29
CA SER A 88 -2.44 2.28 -0.24
C SER A 88 -3.05 2.84 1.06
N VAL A 89 -3.98 3.80 0.97
CA VAL A 89 -4.73 4.32 2.14
C VAL A 89 -5.48 3.19 2.82
N LEU A 90 -6.25 2.38 2.08
CA LEU A 90 -6.96 1.25 2.67
C LEU A 90 -6.01 0.26 3.32
N ALA A 91 -4.89 -0.08 2.68
CA ALA A 91 -3.88 -0.96 3.27
C ALA A 91 -3.37 -0.41 4.60
N LYS A 92 -3.04 0.89 4.66
CA LYS A 92 -2.55 1.55 5.88
C LYS A 92 -3.61 1.62 6.98
N MET A 93 -4.86 1.86 6.61
CA MET A 93 -5.99 1.83 7.55
C MET A 93 -6.21 0.42 8.11
N LYS A 94 -6.08 -0.64 7.30
CA LYS A 94 -6.13 -2.03 7.76
C LYS A 94 -5.02 -2.34 8.76
N GLU A 95 -3.78 -1.97 8.44
CA GLU A 95 -2.64 -2.13 9.36
C GLU A 95 -2.87 -1.42 10.70
N SER A 96 -3.58 -0.29 10.67
CA SER A 96 -3.91 0.53 11.84
C SER A 96 -5.18 0.06 12.58
N GLY A 97 -5.85 -1.00 12.11
CA GLY A 97 -7.07 -1.55 12.72
C GLY A 97 -8.34 -0.74 12.47
N LEU A 98 -8.36 0.15 11.48
CA LEU A 98 -9.47 1.07 11.18
C LEU A 98 -10.52 0.49 10.21
N GLU A 99 -10.56 -0.83 10.02
CA GLU A 99 -11.47 -1.46 9.04
C GLU A 99 -12.96 -1.29 9.36
N GLY A 100 -13.30 -1.04 10.63
CA GLY A 100 -14.66 -0.81 11.09
C GLY A 100 -15.12 0.65 10.95
N ASP A 101 -14.21 1.57 10.62
CA ASP A 101 -14.52 3.00 10.63
C ASP A 101 -15.33 3.43 9.41
N GLU A 102 -16.16 4.46 9.59
CA GLU A 102 -16.94 5.05 8.50
C GLU A 102 -16.05 5.57 7.37
N LEU A 103 -14.93 6.20 7.74
CA LEU A 103 -13.93 6.67 6.77
C LEU A 103 -13.41 5.52 5.90
N TYR A 104 -13.18 4.34 6.47
CA TYR A 104 -12.69 3.19 5.71
C TYR A 104 -13.73 2.71 4.68
N ARG A 105 -15.01 2.69 5.07
CA ARG A 105 -16.12 2.42 4.15
C ARG A 105 -16.18 3.44 3.02
N ASP A 106 -15.99 4.72 3.33
CA ASP A 106 -16.11 5.81 2.34
C ASP A 106 -14.90 5.86 1.39
N VAL A 107 -13.69 5.58 1.88
CA VAL A 107 -12.48 5.36 1.07
C VAL A 107 -12.69 4.17 0.14
N LYS A 108 -13.24 3.05 0.63
CA LYS A 108 -13.55 1.87 -0.19
C LYS A 108 -14.58 2.20 -1.27
N ALA A 109 -15.63 2.95 -0.93
CA ALA A 109 -16.65 3.37 -1.90
C ALA A 109 -16.07 4.32 -2.97
N SER A 110 -15.12 5.18 -2.60
CA SER A 110 -14.40 6.07 -3.50
C SER A 110 -13.49 5.27 -4.45
N LEU A 111 -12.75 4.29 -3.93
CA LEU A 111 -11.92 3.38 -4.73
C LEU A 111 -12.74 2.68 -5.82
N VAL A 112 -13.91 2.12 -5.47
CA VAL A 112 -14.79 1.48 -6.48
C VAL A 112 -15.20 2.47 -7.58
N SER A 113 -15.55 3.70 -7.21
CA SER A 113 -15.97 4.74 -8.16
C SER A 113 -14.83 5.14 -9.10
N VAL A 114 -13.63 5.35 -8.57
CA VAL A 114 -12.46 5.73 -9.36
C VAL A 114 -12.01 4.57 -10.25
N SER A 115 -12.00 3.34 -9.74
CA SER A 115 -11.68 2.14 -10.52
C SER A 115 -12.63 1.96 -11.70
N ALA A 116 -13.93 2.17 -11.51
CA ALA A 116 -14.91 2.14 -12.60
C ALA A 116 -14.61 3.20 -13.67
N THR A 117 -14.25 4.41 -13.25
CA THR A 117 -13.84 5.49 -14.16
C THR A 117 -12.58 5.11 -14.94
N ASN A 118 -11.56 4.56 -14.25
CA ASN A 118 -10.31 4.14 -14.88
C ASN A 118 -10.54 3.04 -15.92
N MET A 119 -11.37 2.05 -15.60
CA MET A 119 -11.74 0.97 -16.51
C MET A 119 -12.49 1.50 -17.73
N PHE A 120 -13.44 2.41 -17.53
CA PHE A 120 -14.17 3.05 -18.63
C PHE A 120 -13.23 3.80 -19.59
N ILE A 121 -12.33 4.63 -19.06
CA ILE A 121 -11.35 5.36 -19.86
C ILE A 121 -10.45 4.39 -20.62
N SER A 122 -9.99 3.33 -19.96
CA SER A 122 -9.10 2.33 -20.56
C SER A 122 -9.79 1.58 -21.71
N GLN A 123 -11.04 1.17 -21.53
CA GLN A 123 -11.83 0.52 -22.57
C GLN A 123 -12.10 1.46 -23.75
N PHE A 124 -12.53 2.69 -23.47
CA PHE A 124 -12.76 3.69 -24.52
C PHE A 124 -11.51 3.95 -25.35
N MET A 125 -10.35 4.08 -24.71
CA MET A 125 -9.08 4.24 -25.42
C MET A 125 -8.73 2.99 -26.24
N ALA A 126 -8.99 1.80 -25.72
CA ALA A 126 -8.79 0.57 -26.49
C ALA A 126 -9.70 0.54 -27.74
N ASP A 127 -10.96 0.93 -27.63
CA ASP A 127 -11.91 0.93 -28.76
C ASP A 127 -11.58 2.00 -29.80
N VAL A 128 -11.10 3.18 -29.40
CA VAL A 128 -10.73 4.26 -30.33
C VAL A 128 -9.42 3.97 -31.07
N PHE A 129 -8.46 3.33 -30.41
CA PHE A 129 -7.11 3.14 -30.94
C PHE A 129 -6.82 1.72 -31.43
N LYS A 130 -7.74 0.76 -31.26
CA LYS A 130 -7.71 -0.50 -32.00
C LYS A 130 -8.42 -0.29 -33.34
N PRO A 131 -7.69 -0.19 -34.47
CA PRO A 131 -8.36 -0.38 -35.76
C PRO A 131 -9.03 -1.75 -35.72
N ASP A 132 -10.29 -1.83 -36.15
CA ASP A 132 -10.92 -3.11 -36.43
C ASP A 132 -9.93 -3.92 -37.28
N GLU A 133 -9.54 -5.11 -36.81
CA GLU A 133 -8.71 -6.07 -37.54
C GLU A 133 -9.46 -6.65 -38.77
N ASP A 134 -10.34 -5.87 -39.39
CA ASP A 134 -10.84 -6.05 -40.76
C ASP A 134 -9.74 -5.70 -41.79
N GLU A 135 -8.47 -5.98 -41.48
CA GLU A 135 -7.38 -6.01 -42.45
C GLU A 135 -7.47 -7.28 -43.32
N ASP A 136 -8.14 -8.35 -42.87
CA ASP A 136 -8.37 -9.56 -43.68
C ASP A 136 -9.66 -9.53 -44.54
N SER A 137 -10.53 -8.53 -44.37
CA SER A 137 -11.84 -8.47 -45.06
C SER A 137 -11.88 -7.51 -46.26
N ARG A 138 -10.80 -6.75 -46.52
CA ARG A 138 -10.78 -5.73 -47.59
C ARG A 138 -10.26 -6.23 -48.94
N GLU A 139 -9.72 -7.45 -49.02
CA GLU A 139 -9.23 -8.00 -50.29
C GLU A 139 -10.35 -8.58 -51.18
N ASN A 140 -11.60 -8.66 -50.70
CA ASN A 140 -12.74 -9.17 -51.47
C ASN A 140 -13.95 -8.21 -51.51
N ALA A 141 -13.78 -6.94 -51.14
CA ALA A 141 -14.86 -5.96 -51.25
C ALA A 141 -14.99 -5.47 -52.70
N ASP A 142 -15.83 -6.14 -53.49
CA ASP A 142 -16.30 -5.65 -54.79
C ASP A 142 -17.25 -4.46 -54.54
N TRP A 143 -16.81 -3.25 -54.88
CA TRP A 143 -17.55 -2.00 -54.73
C TRP A 143 -17.93 -1.40 -56.09
#